data_AF-A0A3D9JPQ7-F1
#
_entry.id   AF-A0A3D9JPQ7-F1
#
_cell.length_a   1.000
_cell.length_b   1.000
_cell.length_c   1.000
_cell.angle_alpha   90.00
_cell.angle_beta   90.00
_cell.angle_gamma   90.00
#
_symmetry.space_group_name_H-M   'P 1'
#
loop_
_entity.id
_entity.type
_entity.pdbx_description
1 polymer ?
#
loop_
_entity_poly.entity_id
_entity_poly.type
_entity_poly.pdbx_seq_one_letter_code
_entity_poly.pdbx_strand_id
1 'polypeptide(L)'
;MGELIHIGLRGRKPENFYSEYLVSSVDWLNNGFMQSLYEGYPNLPPIDPPLNGMSWCALPLGARFGVWIYNPYNAESNYAKIQGWNPFVRWSSTPAYEPLNVSSAADRHNLAWIVDKEGYGQYGKVFEDGTVWVPYPRPKNWKIN
;
A
#
# COMPACT_ATOMS: atom_id res chain seq x y z
N MET A 1 22.57 8.28 19.85
CA MET A 1 21.32 7.73 20.42
C MET A 1 20.17 8.50 19.79
N GLY A 2 19.44 7.89 18.87
CA GLY A 2 18.25 8.47 18.27
C GLY A 2 17.10 7.49 18.44
N GLU A 3 16.06 7.89 19.16
CA GLU A 3 14.85 7.09 19.33
C GLU A 3 14.13 6.94 17.99
N LEU A 4 14.04 5.71 17.51
CA LEU A 4 13.10 5.34 16.46
C LEU A 4 11.69 5.46 17.04
N ILE A 5 10.98 6.51 16.65
CA ILE A 5 9.57 6.74 16.97
C ILE A 5 8.77 5.53 16.44
N HIS A 6 8.53 4.58 17.34
CA HIS A 6 7.60 3.48 17.12
C HIS A 6 6.18 4.05 17.24
N ILE A 7 5.65 4.58 16.14
CA ILE A 7 4.23 4.94 16.10
C ILE A 7 3.43 3.63 15.98
N GLY A 8 3.08 3.10 17.15
CA GLY A 8 1.82 2.40 17.38
C GLY A 8 1.80 0.89 17.13
N LEU A 9 2.40 0.07 18.01
CA LEU A 9 2.01 -1.35 18.17
C LEU A 9 2.26 -1.94 19.58
N ARG A 10 2.32 -1.14 20.64
CA ARG A 10 2.27 -1.71 22.01
C ARG A 10 0.81 -1.99 22.39
N GLY A 11 0.39 -3.26 22.29
CA GLY A 11 -0.68 -3.81 23.13
C GLY A 11 -2.06 -4.09 22.52
N ARG A 12 -2.26 -4.07 21.20
CA ARG A 12 -3.58 -4.40 20.60
C ARG A 12 -3.64 -5.83 20.06
N LYS A 13 -4.74 -6.54 20.38
CA LYS A 13 -5.01 -7.87 19.81
C LYS A 13 -5.37 -7.77 18.32
N PRO A 14 -4.90 -8.68 17.45
CA PRO A 14 -5.16 -8.63 16.00
C PRO A 14 -6.64 -8.61 15.60
N GLU A 15 -7.50 -9.26 16.38
CA GLU A 15 -8.95 -9.35 16.19
C GLU A 15 -9.69 -8.00 16.33
N ASN A 16 -9.20 -7.10 17.18
CA ASN A 16 -9.76 -5.75 17.33
C ASN A 16 -9.32 -4.85 16.17
N PHE A 17 -8.09 -5.04 15.68
CA PHE A 17 -7.55 -4.26 14.56
C PHE A 17 -8.34 -4.48 13.26
N TYR A 18 -8.74 -5.71 12.98
CA TYR A 18 -9.51 -6.01 11.77
C TYR A 18 -10.91 -5.40 11.82
N SER A 19 -11.58 -5.49 12.97
CA SER A 19 -12.90 -4.87 13.16
C SER A 19 -12.82 -3.33 13.08
N GLU A 20 -11.82 -2.72 13.71
CA GLU A 20 -11.55 -1.27 13.59
C GLU A 20 -11.22 -0.87 12.14
N TYR A 21 -10.44 -1.67 11.43
CA TYR A 21 -10.11 -1.47 10.02
C TYR A 21 -11.36 -1.50 9.14
N LEU A 22 -12.28 -2.44 9.38
CA LEU A 22 -13.53 -2.52 8.63
C LEU A 22 -14.43 -1.30 8.87
N VAL A 23 -14.57 -0.86 10.12
CA VAL A 23 -15.37 0.33 10.46
C VAL A 23 -14.77 1.59 9.83
N SER A 24 -13.45 1.80 9.99
CA SER A 24 -12.75 2.94 9.39
C SER A 24 -12.80 2.93 7.85
N SER A 25 -12.80 1.75 7.24
CA SER A 25 -12.96 1.61 5.78
C SER A 25 -14.34 2.07 5.29
N VAL A 26 -15.41 1.81 6.05
CA VAL A 26 -16.77 2.28 5.71
C VAL A 26 -16.85 3.80 5.82
N ASP A 27 -16.33 4.37 6.91
CA ASP A 27 -16.30 5.84 7.09
C ASP A 27 -15.47 6.53 6.00
N TRP A 28 -14.35 5.93 5.62
CA TRP A 28 -13.52 6.42 4.53
C TRP A 28 -14.23 6.38 3.18
N LEU A 29 -14.92 5.29 2.86
CA LEU A 29 -15.70 5.19 1.62
C LEU A 29 -16.77 6.29 1.54
N ASN A 30 -17.42 6.59 2.66
CA ASN A 30 -18.50 7.58 2.71
C ASN A 30 -17.99 9.03 2.69
N ASN A 31 -16.84 9.31 3.30
CA ASN A 31 -16.42 10.70 3.58
C ASN A 31 -15.03 11.07 3.06
N GLY A 32 -14.10 10.11 3.01
CA GLY A 32 -12.69 10.35 2.69
C GLY A 32 -12.31 10.07 1.23
N PHE A 33 -13.02 9.17 0.55
CA PHE A 33 -12.65 8.74 -0.80
C PHE A 33 -12.54 9.91 -1.77
N MET A 34 -13.59 10.73 -1.91
CA MET A 34 -13.59 11.87 -2.84
C MET A 34 -12.53 12.92 -2.51
N GLN A 35 -12.22 13.12 -1.21
CA GLN A 35 -11.22 14.08 -0.74
C GLN A 35 -9.79 13.61 -1.00
N SER A 36 -9.62 12.30 -1.19
CA SER A 36 -8.33 11.70 -1.52
C SER A 36 -8.01 11.75 -3.01
N LEU A 37 -8.95 12.15 -3.89
CA LEU A 37 -8.74 12.15 -5.33
C LEU A 37 -8.03 13.42 -5.81
N TYR A 38 -7.30 13.30 -6.91
CA TYR A 38 -6.71 14.41 -7.66
C TYR A 38 -7.15 14.35 -9.13
N GLU A 39 -6.93 15.44 -9.86
CA GLU A 39 -7.31 15.53 -11.27
C GLU A 39 -6.55 14.50 -12.13
N GLY A 40 -7.28 13.72 -12.92
CA GLY A 40 -6.71 12.66 -13.77
C GLY A 40 -6.58 11.29 -13.09
N TYR A 41 -6.81 11.20 -11.77
CA TYR A 41 -6.86 9.92 -11.07
C TYR A 41 -8.01 9.03 -11.60
N PRO A 42 -7.81 7.70 -11.75
CA PRO A 42 -6.57 6.93 -11.54
C PRO A 42 -5.66 6.81 -12.77
N ASN A 43 -6.04 7.42 -13.89
CA ASN A 43 -5.40 7.18 -15.19
C ASN A 43 -4.01 7.82 -15.30
N LEU A 44 -3.77 8.89 -14.54
CA LEU A 44 -2.48 9.58 -14.48
C LEU A 44 -1.87 9.42 -13.08
N PRO A 45 -0.55 9.19 -12.97
CA PRO A 45 0.12 9.26 -11.68
C PRO A 45 0.13 10.71 -11.14
N PRO A 46 0.19 10.90 -9.81
CA PRO A 46 0.13 12.22 -9.21
C PRO A 46 1.44 13.03 -9.35
N ILE A 47 2.55 12.32 -9.50
CA ILE A 47 3.92 12.83 -9.62
C ILE A 47 4.73 11.88 -10.51
N ASP A 48 5.99 12.24 -10.80
CA ASP A 48 6.96 11.28 -11.33
C ASP A 48 7.22 10.13 -10.33
N PRO A 49 7.69 8.95 -10.78
CA PRO A 49 7.93 7.83 -9.89
C PRO A 49 8.90 8.21 -8.76
N PRO A 50 8.53 8.03 -7.46
CA PRO A 50 9.39 8.40 -6.34
C PRO A 50 10.76 7.73 -6.37
N LEU A 51 10.85 6.52 -6.93
CA LEU A 51 12.11 5.81 -7.17
C LEU A 51 12.16 5.22 -8.58
N ASN A 52 13.38 5.13 -9.10
CA ASN A 52 13.64 4.44 -10.37
C ASN A 52 13.16 2.98 -10.33
N GLY A 53 12.47 2.55 -11.38
CA GLY A 53 11.93 1.19 -11.51
C GLY A 53 10.54 1.00 -10.90
N MET A 54 9.94 2.04 -10.33
CA MET A 54 8.52 2.01 -9.98
C MET A 54 7.64 2.15 -11.23
N SER A 55 6.49 1.50 -11.24
CA SER A 55 5.51 1.57 -12.33
C SER A 55 4.15 2.00 -11.81
N TRP A 56 3.45 2.85 -12.56
CA TRP A 56 2.09 3.25 -12.21
C TRP A 56 1.11 2.16 -12.67
N CYS A 57 0.31 1.64 -11.75
CA CYS A 57 -0.76 0.70 -12.07
C CYS A 57 -2.10 1.39 -11.91
N ALA A 58 -2.84 1.52 -13.00
CA ALA A 58 -4.24 1.90 -13.01
C ALA A 58 -5.08 0.67 -13.36
N LEU A 59 -5.95 0.21 -12.44
CA LEU A 59 -6.79 -0.96 -12.71
C LEU A 59 -8.10 -0.55 -13.42
N PRO A 60 -8.38 -1.08 -14.62
CA PRO A 60 -9.49 -0.62 -15.45
C PRO A 60 -10.87 -1.20 -15.07
N LEU A 61 -10.98 -2.16 -14.16
CA LEU A 61 -12.26 -2.85 -13.86
C LEU A 61 -12.72 -2.66 -12.41
N GLY A 62 -13.86 -1.99 -12.24
CA GLY A 62 -14.68 -1.93 -11.02
C GLY A 62 -14.13 -1.10 -9.85
N ALA A 63 -12.82 -1.06 -9.65
CA ALA A 63 -12.21 -0.46 -8.46
C ALA A 63 -11.70 0.98 -8.68
N ARG A 64 -11.57 1.42 -9.95
CA ARG A 64 -11.15 2.78 -10.35
C ARG A 64 -10.03 3.36 -9.48
N PHE A 65 -8.94 2.62 -9.35
CA PHE A 65 -7.83 3.09 -8.56
C PHE A 65 -6.47 2.95 -9.22
N GLY A 66 -5.57 3.82 -8.77
CA GLY A 66 -4.22 3.96 -9.25
C GLY A 66 -3.24 3.95 -8.09
N VAL A 67 -2.16 3.18 -8.22
CA VAL A 67 -1.10 3.12 -7.21
C VAL A 67 0.24 2.79 -7.86
N TRP A 68 1.32 3.27 -7.25
CA TRP A 68 2.65 2.83 -7.63
C TRP A 68 2.88 1.36 -7.30
N ILE A 69 3.58 0.63 -8.15
CA ILE A 69 4.13 -0.69 -7.85
C ILE A 69 5.63 -0.53 -7.67
N TYR A 70 6.14 -0.96 -6.53
CA TYR A 70 7.57 -1.12 -6.27
C TYR A 70 7.89 -2.61 -6.21
N ASN A 71 8.50 -3.12 -7.28
CA ASN A 71 8.87 -4.53 -7.44
C ASN A 71 10.36 -4.66 -7.79
N PRO A 72 11.27 -4.37 -6.83
CA PRO A 72 12.72 -4.36 -7.08
C PRO A 72 13.28 -5.75 -7.41
N TYR A 73 12.54 -6.81 -7.12
CA TYR A 73 12.94 -8.20 -7.35
C TYR A 73 12.47 -8.73 -8.72
N ASN A 74 11.76 -7.92 -9.50
CA ASN A 74 11.14 -8.33 -10.77
C ASN A 74 10.32 -9.64 -10.63
N ALA A 75 9.60 -9.78 -9.51
CA ALA A 75 8.70 -10.92 -9.32
C ALA A 75 7.66 -10.92 -10.45
N GLU A 76 7.35 -12.10 -11.00
CA GLU A 76 6.40 -12.22 -12.09
C GLU A 76 5.04 -11.61 -11.73
N SER A 77 4.42 -10.93 -12.70
CA SER A 77 3.08 -10.36 -12.53
C SER A 77 2.06 -11.46 -12.27
N ASN A 78 1.44 -11.42 -11.09
CA ASN A 78 0.30 -12.26 -10.76
C ASN A 78 -0.83 -11.40 -10.15
N TYR A 79 -2.05 -11.90 -10.31
CA TYR A 79 -3.28 -11.29 -9.79
C TYR A 79 -3.91 -12.18 -8.72
N ALA A 80 -3.13 -13.15 -8.20
CA ALA A 80 -3.62 -14.12 -7.26
C ALA A 80 -4.01 -13.41 -5.96
N LYS A 81 -5.31 -13.34 -5.66
CA LYS A 81 -5.83 -12.72 -4.43
C LYS A 81 -5.69 -13.65 -3.22
N ILE A 82 -4.61 -14.44 -3.17
CA ILE A 82 -4.35 -15.40 -2.11
C ILE A 82 -3.85 -14.61 -0.89
N GLN A 83 -4.50 -14.80 0.25
CA GLN A 83 -4.12 -14.14 1.49
C GLN A 83 -2.76 -14.67 1.98
N GLY A 84 -1.86 -13.76 2.36
CA GLY A 84 -0.59 -14.10 2.99
C GLY A 84 -0.73 -14.37 4.49
N TRP A 85 0.37 -14.24 5.23
CA TRP A 85 0.40 -14.45 6.70
C TRP A 85 -0.38 -13.38 7.49
N ASN A 86 -0.82 -12.30 6.84
CA ASN A 86 -1.57 -11.20 7.46
C ASN A 86 -2.71 -10.72 6.53
N PRO A 87 -3.84 -10.23 7.07
CA PRO A 87 -4.97 -9.73 6.28
C PRO A 87 -4.68 -8.61 5.27
N PHE A 88 -3.57 -7.87 5.41
CA PHE A 88 -3.14 -6.81 4.48
C PHE A 88 -2.09 -7.26 3.46
N VAL A 89 -1.65 -8.52 3.56
CA VAL A 89 -0.66 -9.11 2.66
C VAL A 89 -1.37 -10.03 1.69
N ARG A 90 -1.00 -9.95 0.41
CA ARG A 90 -1.47 -10.87 -0.64
C ARG A 90 -0.28 -11.49 -1.33
N TRP A 91 -0.37 -12.75 -1.73
CA TRP A 91 0.57 -13.33 -2.68
C TRP A 91 0.25 -12.81 -4.09
N SER A 92 0.48 -11.51 -4.27
CA SER A 92 0.11 -10.74 -5.45
C SER A 92 1.17 -9.68 -5.72
N SER A 93 1.87 -9.73 -6.85
CA SER A 93 2.78 -8.67 -7.30
C SER A 93 2.03 -7.49 -7.94
N THR A 94 0.74 -7.67 -8.23
CA THR A 94 -0.17 -6.59 -8.65
C THR A 94 -1.10 -6.20 -7.50
N PRO A 95 -1.41 -4.91 -7.28
CA PRO A 95 -2.38 -4.49 -6.27
C PRO A 95 -3.76 -5.14 -6.51
N ALA A 96 -4.41 -5.57 -5.43
CA ALA A 96 -5.65 -6.34 -5.51
C ALA A 96 -6.92 -5.53 -5.21
N TYR A 97 -6.81 -4.40 -4.51
CA TYR A 97 -7.93 -3.59 -4.01
C TYR A 97 -7.47 -2.16 -3.68
N GLU A 98 -8.36 -1.17 -3.73
CA GLU A 98 -8.05 0.20 -3.31
C GLU A 98 -7.70 0.25 -1.81
N PRO A 99 -6.58 0.87 -1.40
CA PRO A 99 -6.28 1.08 0.02
C PRO A 99 -7.32 1.99 0.68
N LEU A 100 -7.91 1.52 1.77
CA LEU A 100 -9.11 2.12 2.38
C LEU A 100 -8.83 3.22 3.42
N ASN A 101 -7.58 3.67 3.54
CA ASN A 101 -7.15 4.62 4.58
C ASN A 101 -6.25 5.73 4.00
N VAL A 102 -6.67 6.31 2.88
CA VAL A 102 -5.95 7.41 2.22
C VAL A 102 -6.69 8.72 2.52
N SER A 103 -6.12 9.57 3.37
CA SER A 103 -6.85 10.73 3.89
C SER A 103 -6.81 11.97 3.00
N SER A 104 -5.90 12.00 2.02
CA SER A 104 -5.68 13.16 1.15
C SER A 104 -5.12 12.76 -0.21
N ALA A 105 -5.23 13.64 -1.20
CA ALA A 105 -4.55 13.48 -2.49
C ALA A 105 -3.02 13.34 -2.32
N ALA A 106 -2.43 14.12 -1.39
CA ALA A 106 -1.01 14.08 -1.09
C ALA A 106 -0.54 12.72 -0.56
N ASP A 107 -1.37 12.00 0.21
CA ASP A 107 -1.04 10.64 0.65
C ASP A 107 -0.82 9.67 -0.51
N ARG A 108 -1.47 9.90 -1.66
CA ARG A 108 -1.35 9.05 -2.86
C ARG A 108 -0.01 9.21 -3.57
N HIS A 109 0.70 10.31 -3.37
CA HIS A 109 1.97 10.58 -4.05
C HIS A 109 3.00 9.50 -3.76
N ASN A 110 3.08 9.11 -2.50
CA ASN A 110 4.05 8.14 -1.99
C ASN A 110 3.45 6.74 -1.80
N LEU A 111 2.15 6.57 -2.05
CA LEU A 111 1.47 5.30 -1.81
C LEU A 111 1.91 4.25 -2.84
N ALA A 112 2.34 3.09 -2.35
CA ALA A 112 2.84 2.04 -3.21
C ALA A 112 2.37 0.64 -2.78
N TRP A 113 2.17 -0.23 -3.76
CA TRP A 113 2.14 -1.68 -3.62
C TRP A 113 3.57 -2.20 -3.67
N ILE A 114 4.08 -2.65 -2.53
CA ILE A 114 5.48 -3.05 -2.37
C ILE A 114 5.55 -4.56 -2.43
N VAL A 115 6.31 -5.09 -3.38
CA VAL A 115 6.43 -6.52 -3.67
C VAL A 115 7.74 -7.05 -3.11
N ASP A 116 7.68 -8.16 -2.39
CA ASP A 116 8.85 -8.88 -1.89
C ASP A 116 9.39 -9.91 -2.89
N LYS A 117 10.53 -10.51 -2.52
CA LYS A 117 11.22 -11.51 -3.34
C LYS A 117 10.40 -12.80 -3.59
N GLU A 118 9.39 -13.08 -2.76
CA GLU A 118 8.54 -14.28 -2.82
C GLU A 118 7.24 -14.01 -3.61
N GLY A 119 7.06 -12.77 -4.09
CA GLY A 119 5.89 -12.32 -4.85
C GLY A 119 4.72 -11.89 -3.97
N TYR A 120 4.94 -11.68 -2.66
CA TYR A 120 3.94 -11.10 -1.78
C TYR A 120 3.95 -9.57 -1.88
N GLY A 121 2.77 -8.98 -1.89
CA GLY A 121 2.56 -7.55 -1.94
C GLY A 121 1.77 -7.03 -0.75
N GLN A 122 2.09 -5.82 -0.34
CA GLN A 122 1.37 -5.06 0.69
C GLN A 122 1.46 -3.56 0.38
N TYR A 123 0.44 -2.81 0.80
CA TYR A 123 0.47 -1.35 0.75
C TYR A 123 1.48 -0.76 1.75
N GLY A 124 2.22 0.26 1.30
CA GLY A 124 3.10 1.07 2.12
C GLY A 124 3.38 2.42 1.46
N LYS A 125 4.46 3.07 1.88
CA LYS A 125 4.91 4.36 1.33
C LYS A 125 6.33 4.24 0.78
N VAL A 126 6.59 4.86 -0.35
CA VAL A 126 7.92 5.02 -0.96
C VAL A 126 8.16 6.51 -1.14
N PHE A 127 9.31 6.99 -0.66
CA PHE A 127 9.70 8.39 -0.67
C PHE A 127 10.86 8.62 -1.64
N GLU A 128 10.99 9.85 -2.13
CA GLU A 128 12.03 10.25 -3.09
C GLU A 128 13.46 10.08 -2.57
N ASP A 129 13.65 10.03 -1.24
CA ASP A 129 14.95 9.83 -0.60
C ASP A 129 15.39 8.35 -0.56
N GLY A 130 14.62 7.44 -1.15
CA GLY A 130 14.88 6.00 -1.10
C GLY A 130 14.21 5.29 0.07
N THR A 131 13.62 6.03 1.01
CA THR A 131 12.95 5.43 2.16
C THR A 131 11.70 4.68 1.71
N VAL A 132 11.59 3.43 2.16
CA VAL A 132 10.41 2.61 1.94
C VAL A 132 9.86 2.14 3.29
N TRP A 133 8.59 2.43 3.51
CA TRP A 133 7.88 2.14 4.75
C TRP A 133 6.73 1.17 4.47
N VAL A 134 6.65 0.08 5.23
CA VAL A 134 5.51 -0.84 5.22
C VAL A 134 4.94 -1.03 6.64
N PRO A 135 3.62 -1.20 6.79
CA PRO A 135 3.00 -1.49 8.07
C PRO A 135 3.46 -2.85 8.63
N TYR A 136 3.54 -2.97 9.95
CA TYR A 136 3.71 -4.25 10.62
C TYR A 136 2.40 -5.08 10.58
N PRO A 137 2.47 -6.42 10.63
CA PRO A 137 3.65 -7.28 10.76
C PRO A 137 4.38 -7.54 9.44
N ARG A 138 5.71 -7.47 9.48
CA ARG A 138 6.60 -7.79 8.35
C ARG A 138 7.09 -9.24 8.48
N PRO A 139 7.25 -10.01 7.38
CA PRO A 139 7.94 -11.28 7.41
C PRO A 139 9.40 -11.01 7.77
N LYS A 140 10.02 -11.97 8.47
CA LYS A 140 11.36 -11.85 9.05
C LYS A 140 12.44 -11.53 8.00
N ASN A 141 12.17 -11.83 6.73
CA ASN A 141 13.09 -11.68 5.61
C ASN A 141 12.78 -10.47 4.70
N TRP A 142 11.85 -9.58 5.08
CA TRP A 142 11.59 -8.36 4.29
C TRP A 142 12.77 -7.42 4.39
N LYS A 143 13.68 -7.50 3.40
CA LYS A 143 14.71 -6.49 3.18
C LYS A 143 14.14 -5.43 2.27
N ILE A 144 13.88 -4.29 2.88
CA ILE A 144 13.66 -3.06 2.19
C ILE A 144 15.07 -2.49 2.02
N ASN A 145 15.58 -2.47 0.80
CA ASN A 145 16.91 -1.92 0.52
C ASN A 145 16.97 -0.45 0.93
#